data_AF-A0A0L0MHY7-F1
#
_entry.id   AF-A0A0L0MHY7-F1
#
_cell.length_a   1.000
_cell.length_b   1.000
_cell.length_c   1.000
_cell.angle_alpha   90.00
_cell.angle_beta   90.00
_cell.angle_gamma   90.00
#
_symmetry.space_group_name_H-M   'P 1'
#
loop_
_entity.id
_entity.type
_entity.pdbx_description
1 polymer ?
#
loop_
_entity_poly.entity_id
_entity_poly.type
_entity_poly.pdbx_seq_one_letter_code
_entity_poly.pdbx_strand_id
1 'polypeptide(L)'
;MTQENDKPSLSQLSPDLLGALVKFRSENGRTWKHKLLSGWLRAAFPGELQRLRNEFGPEWLTRVKDSEFDKLAEAARKPEPGVGIRGHEAPVMLSEATYEGEFGNKRHLTRKETVIIPVSALAQMRGVRGERREFTEDESGKQRFGNYGIAEWEKFKADLAQNGMAEPVTINIDVGEEVCVYEGNHRIQAALQSDWNVIAADIRYYGHAETTFEGGSFFRQIMARLEEGNAPKVSSARPRM
;
A
#
# COMPACT_ATOMS: atom_id res chain seq x y z
N MET A 1 20.85 -35.90 -16.14
CA MET A 1 21.21 -34.63 -15.48
C MET A 1 19.92 -33.90 -15.14
N THR A 2 19.39 -34.15 -13.95
CA THR A 2 18.12 -33.59 -13.47
C THR A 2 18.39 -32.26 -12.77
N GLN A 3 17.75 -31.19 -13.23
CA GLN A 3 17.87 -29.84 -12.71
C GLN A 3 17.42 -29.79 -11.24
N GLU A 4 18.37 -29.60 -10.31
CA GLU A 4 18.13 -29.68 -8.87
C GLU A 4 17.74 -28.32 -8.22
N ASN A 5 17.59 -27.27 -9.03
CA ASN A 5 17.49 -25.88 -8.57
C ASN A 5 16.11 -25.19 -8.73
N ASP A 6 15.09 -25.87 -9.26
CA ASP A 6 13.77 -25.24 -9.54
C ASP A 6 12.70 -25.62 -8.50
N LYS A 7 12.95 -25.41 -7.21
CA LYS A 7 11.85 -25.40 -6.22
C LYS A 7 11.72 -24.02 -5.59
N PRO A 8 10.49 -23.46 -5.56
CA PRO A 8 10.27 -22.04 -5.29
C PRO A 8 10.61 -21.62 -3.87
N SER A 9 11.14 -20.41 -3.74
CA SER A 9 11.41 -19.74 -2.47
C SER A 9 10.10 -19.30 -1.79
N LEU A 10 10.14 -18.97 -0.49
CA LEU A 10 8.94 -18.52 0.24
C LEU A 10 8.23 -17.32 -0.43
N SER A 11 8.98 -16.46 -1.11
CA SER A 11 8.47 -15.29 -1.85
C SER A 11 7.62 -15.63 -3.07
N GLN A 12 7.67 -16.87 -3.55
CA GLN A 12 6.93 -17.35 -4.72
C GLN A 12 5.69 -18.16 -4.31
N LEU A 13 5.43 -18.32 -3.01
CA LEU A 13 4.21 -18.93 -2.52
C LEU A 13 3.01 -18.00 -2.77
N SER A 14 1.87 -18.61 -3.09
CA SER A 14 0.59 -17.90 -3.07
C SER A 14 0.37 -17.24 -1.68
N PRO A 15 -0.22 -16.02 -1.62
CA PRO A 15 -0.43 -15.30 -0.36
C PRO A 15 -1.13 -16.12 0.72
N ASP A 16 -2.10 -16.95 0.34
CA ASP A 16 -2.89 -17.77 1.26
C ASP A 16 -2.04 -18.88 1.90
N LEU A 17 -1.17 -19.52 1.10
CA LEU A 17 -0.24 -20.55 1.56
C LEU A 17 0.86 -19.96 2.46
N LEU A 18 1.38 -18.79 2.08
CA LEU A 18 2.36 -18.07 2.88
C LEU A 18 1.75 -17.61 4.21
N GLY A 19 0.53 -17.09 4.20
CA GLY A 19 -0.20 -16.68 5.40
C GLY A 19 -0.43 -17.84 6.35
N ALA A 20 -0.89 -18.98 5.84
CA ALA A 20 -1.07 -20.20 6.64
C ALA A 20 0.24 -20.69 7.26
N LEU A 21 1.34 -20.65 6.51
CA LEU A 21 2.67 -21.08 6.98
C LEU A 21 3.25 -20.13 8.04
N VAL A 22 3.12 -18.81 7.83
CA VAL A 22 3.56 -17.78 8.79
C VAL A 22 2.78 -17.91 10.09
N LYS A 23 1.46 -18.09 10.02
CA LYS A 23 0.59 -18.32 11.18
C LYS A 23 0.98 -19.60 11.92
N PHE A 24 1.17 -20.71 11.20
CA PHE A 24 1.58 -21.97 11.81
C PHE A 24 2.94 -21.85 12.52
N ARG A 25 3.88 -21.11 11.92
CA ARG A 25 5.19 -20.81 12.53
C ARG A 25 5.06 -20.00 13.82
N SER A 26 4.25 -18.94 13.84
CA SER A 26 4.08 -18.09 15.03
C SER A 26 3.48 -18.86 16.21
N GLU A 27 2.52 -19.75 15.94
CA GLU A 27 1.86 -20.58 16.96
C GLU A 27 2.77 -21.69 17.51
N ASN A 28 3.75 -22.16 16.72
CA ASN A 28 4.56 -23.34 17.06
C ASN A 28 6.05 -23.04 17.36
N GLY A 29 6.46 -21.77 17.20
CA GLY A 29 7.79 -21.28 17.52
C GLY A 29 8.90 -22.09 16.84
N ARG A 30 10.06 -22.24 17.49
CA ARG A 30 11.25 -22.92 16.92
C ARG A 30 11.03 -24.37 16.49
N THR A 31 9.96 -25.02 16.94
CA THR A 31 9.64 -26.42 16.63
C THR A 31 8.68 -26.58 15.44
N TRP A 32 8.30 -25.46 14.79
CA TRP A 32 7.28 -25.44 13.75
C TRP A 32 7.53 -26.45 12.63
N LYS A 33 8.77 -26.58 12.12
CA LYS A 33 9.10 -27.53 11.04
C LYS A 33 8.85 -28.98 11.45
N HIS A 34 9.30 -29.35 12.64
CA HIS A 34 9.15 -30.71 13.15
C HIS A 34 7.67 -31.06 13.37
N LYS A 35 6.88 -30.11 13.90
CA LYS A 35 5.45 -30.28 14.09
C LYS A 35 4.69 -30.35 12.75
N LEU A 36 5.05 -29.50 11.79
CA LEU A 36 4.44 -29.50 10.46
C LEU A 36 4.71 -30.83 9.74
N LEU A 37 5.96 -31.28 9.74
CA LEU A 37 6.36 -32.56 9.16
C LEU A 37 5.65 -33.75 9.84
N SER A 38 5.61 -33.75 11.17
CA SER A 38 4.92 -34.81 11.93
C SER A 38 3.42 -34.83 11.66
N GLY A 39 2.79 -33.66 11.52
CA GLY A 39 1.38 -33.56 11.17
C GLY A 39 1.10 -33.95 9.72
N TRP A 40 2.01 -33.69 8.79
CA TRP A 40 1.91 -34.19 7.42
C TRP A 40 1.92 -35.72 7.36
N LEU A 41 2.77 -36.38 8.15
CA LEU A 41 2.78 -37.85 8.24
C LEU A 41 1.46 -38.43 8.81
N ARG A 42 0.78 -37.66 9.66
CA ARG A 42 -0.49 -38.05 10.29
C ARG A 42 -1.74 -37.52 9.59
N ALA A 43 -1.58 -36.81 8.46
CA ALA A 43 -2.65 -36.07 7.79
C ALA A 43 -3.46 -35.14 8.71
N ALA A 44 -2.79 -34.52 9.69
CA ALA A 44 -3.43 -33.77 10.77
C ALA A 44 -3.80 -32.31 10.41
N PHE A 45 -3.37 -31.81 9.25
CA PHE A 45 -3.53 -30.41 8.86
C PHE A 45 -4.21 -30.28 7.49
N PRO A 46 -5.54 -30.46 7.39
CA PRO A 46 -6.28 -30.23 6.15
C PRO A 46 -6.24 -28.74 5.74
N GLY A 47 -6.63 -28.45 4.50
CA GLY A 47 -6.65 -27.08 3.96
C GLY A 47 -5.31 -26.64 3.35
N GLU A 48 -4.92 -25.40 3.60
CA GLU A 48 -3.77 -24.71 2.98
C GLU A 48 -2.44 -25.41 3.31
N LEU A 49 -2.28 -25.95 4.52
CA LEU A 49 -1.08 -26.69 4.91
C LEU A 49 -0.99 -28.07 4.24
N GLN A 50 -2.14 -28.71 3.93
CA GLN A 50 -2.17 -29.93 3.11
C GLN A 50 -1.90 -29.61 1.64
N ARG A 51 -2.41 -28.48 1.12
CA ARG A 51 -2.07 -28.00 -0.22
C ARG A 51 -0.58 -27.71 -0.36
N LEU A 52 0.01 -27.03 0.62
CA LEU A 52 1.46 -26.77 0.67
C LEU A 52 2.27 -28.08 0.62
N ARG A 53 1.82 -29.11 1.34
CA ARG A 53 2.42 -30.46 1.24
C ARG A 53 2.29 -31.06 -0.15
N ASN A 54 1.10 -30.99 -0.74
CA ASN A 54 0.83 -31.58 -2.06
C ASN A 54 1.62 -30.89 -3.18
N GLU A 55 1.79 -29.57 -3.08
CA GLU A 55 2.47 -28.76 -4.10
C GLU A 55 4.01 -28.82 -3.99
N PHE A 56 4.58 -28.81 -2.77
CA PHE A 56 6.04 -28.68 -2.59
C PHE A 56 6.73 -29.90 -1.96
N GLY A 57 5.96 -30.71 -1.23
CA GLY A 57 6.43 -31.93 -0.57
C GLY A 57 7.21 -31.72 0.75
N PRO A 58 7.40 -32.79 1.54
CA PRO A 58 8.14 -32.76 2.81
C PRO A 58 9.57 -32.23 2.72
N GLU A 59 10.28 -32.57 1.64
CA GLU A 59 11.68 -32.19 1.43
C GLU A 59 11.88 -30.69 1.17
N TRP A 60 10.84 -29.97 0.78
CA TRP A 60 10.92 -28.52 0.61
C TRP A 60 11.11 -27.82 1.96
N LEU A 61 10.48 -28.31 3.04
CA LEU A 61 10.61 -27.72 4.38
C LEU A 61 12.04 -27.71 4.92
N THR A 62 12.88 -28.66 4.50
CA THR A 62 14.27 -28.72 4.95
C THR A 62 15.11 -27.61 4.32
N ARG A 63 14.67 -27.06 3.17
CA ARG A 63 15.36 -25.99 2.44
C ARG A 63 14.95 -24.59 2.91
N VAL A 64 13.69 -24.42 3.33
CA VAL A 64 13.16 -23.15 3.85
C VAL A 64 13.95 -22.68 5.05
N LYS A 65 14.62 -21.52 5.00
CA LYS A 65 15.35 -20.98 6.16
C LYS A 65 14.48 -20.04 6.98
N ASP A 66 14.67 -20.04 8.30
CA ASP A 66 13.98 -19.08 9.18
C ASP A 66 14.29 -17.63 8.80
N SER A 67 15.52 -17.36 8.34
CA SER A 67 15.94 -16.06 7.81
C SER A 67 15.15 -15.60 6.58
N GLU A 68 14.51 -16.50 5.83
CA GLU A 68 13.65 -16.10 4.70
C GLU A 68 12.33 -15.49 5.18
N PHE A 69 11.81 -15.94 6.32
CA PHE A 69 10.68 -15.27 6.98
C PHE A 69 11.08 -13.90 7.50
N ASP A 70 12.30 -13.78 8.04
CA ASP A 70 12.83 -12.49 8.49
C ASP A 70 13.03 -11.54 7.30
N LYS A 71 13.55 -12.03 6.17
CA LYS A 71 13.64 -11.27 4.91
C LYS A 71 12.28 -10.88 4.35
N LEU A 72 11.27 -11.75 4.44
CA LEU A 72 9.90 -11.41 4.02
C LEU A 72 9.25 -10.41 4.98
N ALA A 73 9.47 -10.55 6.27
CA ALA A 73 9.02 -9.58 7.26
C ALA A 73 9.76 -8.24 7.11
N GLU A 74 11.04 -8.29 6.72
CA GLU A 74 11.86 -7.12 6.44
C GLU A 74 11.47 -6.47 5.11
N ALA A 75 11.21 -7.23 4.04
CA ALA A 75 10.66 -6.73 2.78
C ALA A 75 9.23 -6.18 2.94
N ALA A 76 8.42 -6.78 3.82
CA ALA A 76 7.12 -6.23 4.20
C ALA A 76 7.24 -4.98 5.08
N ARG A 77 8.37 -4.78 5.76
CA ARG A 77 8.69 -3.59 6.58
C ARG A 77 9.54 -2.55 5.83
N LYS A 78 10.12 -2.92 4.69
CA LYS A 78 11.03 -2.12 3.87
C LYS A 78 10.64 -2.34 2.41
N PRO A 79 9.88 -1.42 1.79
CA PRO A 79 10.01 -1.29 0.35
C PRO A 79 11.51 -1.07 0.03
N GLU A 80 12.02 -1.73 -1.02
CA GLU A 80 13.42 -1.69 -1.46
C GLU A 80 14.12 -0.34 -1.17
N PRO A 81 15.24 -0.32 -0.44
CA PRO A 81 15.94 0.93 -0.15
C PRO A 81 16.62 1.45 -1.42
N GLY A 82 16.13 2.55 -1.99
CA GLY A 82 16.90 3.33 -2.97
C GLY A 82 16.18 3.95 -4.17
N VAL A 83 14.86 3.80 -4.33
CA VAL A 83 14.09 4.60 -5.29
C VAL A 83 12.93 5.24 -4.55
N GLY A 84 13.25 6.20 -3.68
CA GLY A 84 12.25 7.11 -3.15
C GLY A 84 11.57 7.79 -4.34
N ILE A 85 10.24 7.84 -4.29
CA ILE A 85 9.42 8.37 -5.39
C ILE A 85 9.81 9.84 -5.54
N ARG A 86 10.27 10.21 -6.72
CA ARG A 86 10.65 11.59 -7.01
C ARG A 86 9.40 12.31 -7.48
N GLY A 87 9.14 13.49 -6.93
CA GLY A 87 7.92 14.27 -7.15
C GLY A 87 7.55 14.63 -8.60
N HIS A 88 8.32 14.21 -9.59
CA HIS A 88 8.13 14.52 -11.01
C HIS A 88 7.91 13.27 -11.88
N GLU A 89 7.70 12.11 -11.28
CA GLU A 89 7.31 10.90 -12.02
C GLU A 89 5.91 11.03 -12.64
N ALA A 90 5.62 10.19 -13.63
CA ALA A 90 4.27 10.13 -14.20
C ALA A 90 3.33 9.39 -13.23
N PRO A 91 2.05 9.80 -13.12
CA PRO A 91 1.06 9.03 -12.40
C PRO A 91 0.93 7.62 -12.97
N VAL A 92 0.96 6.60 -12.12
CA VAL A 92 0.93 5.19 -12.55
C VAL A 92 0.45 4.28 -11.42
N MET A 93 -0.20 3.18 -11.78
CA MET A 93 -0.50 2.11 -10.85
C MET A 93 0.68 1.14 -10.78
N LEU A 94 1.27 0.98 -9.59
CA LEU A 94 2.41 0.11 -9.38
C LEU A 94 1.98 -1.33 -9.10
N SER A 95 0.94 -1.52 -8.27
CA SER A 95 0.39 -2.84 -7.97
C SER A 95 -1.06 -2.78 -7.52
N GLU A 96 -1.77 -3.88 -7.72
CA GLU A 96 -3.16 -4.11 -7.31
C GLU A 96 -3.25 -5.48 -6.63
N ALA A 97 -3.97 -5.54 -5.50
CA ALA A 97 -4.29 -6.77 -4.80
C ALA A 97 -5.77 -6.76 -4.40
N THR A 98 -6.43 -7.91 -4.53
CA THR A 98 -7.83 -8.13 -4.17
C THR A 98 -7.90 -9.21 -3.11
N TYR A 99 -8.86 -9.07 -2.20
CA TYR A 99 -9.05 -9.94 -1.05
C TYR A 99 -10.51 -10.33 -0.92
N GLU A 100 -10.78 -11.49 -0.31
CA GLU A 100 -12.13 -11.89 0.04
C GLU A 100 -12.70 -10.98 1.12
N GLY A 101 -13.98 -10.67 1.01
CA GLY A 101 -14.69 -9.86 1.99
C GLY A 101 -16.19 -9.83 1.74
N GLU A 102 -16.87 -8.96 2.49
CA GLU A 102 -18.32 -8.83 2.43
C GLU A 102 -18.67 -7.37 2.16
N PHE A 103 -19.63 -7.14 1.28
CA PHE A 103 -20.04 -5.79 0.91
C PHE A 103 -20.59 -5.04 2.14
N GLY A 104 -20.10 -3.83 2.36
CA GLY A 104 -20.46 -2.98 3.50
C GLY A 104 -19.74 -3.30 4.81
N ASN A 105 -18.97 -4.39 4.89
CA ASN A 105 -18.21 -4.73 6.09
C ASN A 105 -16.87 -3.96 6.13
N LYS A 106 -16.86 -2.83 6.84
CA LYS A 106 -15.71 -1.91 6.99
C LYS A 106 -14.46 -2.52 7.64
N ARG A 107 -14.54 -3.74 8.17
CA ARG A 107 -13.38 -4.46 8.72
C ARG A 107 -12.66 -5.32 7.70
N HIS A 108 -13.29 -5.58 6.56
CA HIS A 108 -12.74 -6.43 5.51
C HIS A 108 -12.00 -5.54 4.52
N LEU A 109 -10.66 -5.58 4.52
CA LEU A 109 -9.88 -5.05 3.41
C LEU A 109 -10.19 -5.90 2.19
N THR A 110 -10.81 -5.34 1.15
CA THR A 110 -11.25 -6.05 -0.06
C THR A 110 -10.36 -5.76 -1.25
N ARG A 111 -9.66 -4.62 -1.25
CA ARG A 111 -8.70 -4.26 -2.30
C ARG A 111 -7.62 -3.33 -1.77
N LYS A 112 -6.42 -3.45 -2.32
CA LYS A 112 -5.30 -2.54 -2.10
C LYS A 112 -4.70 -2.14 -3.44
N GLU A 113 -4.47 -0.85 -3.63
CA GLU A 113 -3.74 -0.30 -4.77
C GLU A 113 -2.54 0.48 -4.25
N THR A 114 -1.37 0.27 -4.86
CA THR A 114 -0.18 1.10 -4.64
C THR A 114 0.07 1.88 -5.91
N VAL A 115 0.11 3.21 -5.80
CA VAL A 115 0.06 4.14 -6.94
C VAL A 115 1.03 5.31 -6.77
N ILE A 116 1.40 5.91 -7.91
CA ILE A 116 1.91 7.26 -8.03
C ILE A 116 0.74 8.15 -8.41
N ILE A 117 0.33 9.06 -7.55
CA ILE A 117 -0.87 9.90 -7.75
C ILE A 117 -0.50 11.38 -7.80
N PRO A 118 -1.19 12.21 -8.60
CA PRO A 118 -0.97 13.65 -8.59
C PRO A 118 -1.20 14.25 -7.21
N VAL A 119 -0.27 15.07 -6.74
CA VAL A 119 -0.39 15.77 -5.45
C VAL A 119 -1.63 16.68 -5.46
N SER A 120 -1.93 17.29 -6.61
CA SER A 120 -3.11 18.12 -6.82
C SER A 120 -4.43 17.39 -6.55
N ALA A 121 -4.50 16.10 -6.87
CA ALA A 121 -5.68 15.27 -6.61
C ALA A 121 -5.91 15.04 -5.10
N LEU A 122 -4.83 15.09 -4.30
CA LEU A 122 -4.89 14.91 -2.86
C LEU A 122 -5.03 16.24 -2.10
N ALA A 123 -4.79 17.38 -2.75
CA ALA A 123 -4.65 18.70 -2.11
C ALA A 123 -5.87 19.10 -1.27
N GLN A 124 -7.07 18.74 -1.72
CA GLN A 124 -8.35 19.08 -1.06
C GLN A 124 -8.90 17.95 -0.18
N MET A 125 -8.24 16.78 -0.15
CA MET A 125 -8.69 15.67 0.68
C MET A 125 -8.47 15.98 2.15
N ARG A 126 -9.45 15.62 2.98
CA ARG A 126 -9.39 15.81 4.43
C ARG A 126 -8.65 14.65 5.10
N GLY A 127 -8.02 14.94 6.23
CA GLY A 127 -7.56 13.90 7.16
C GLY A 127 -8.72 13.29 7.93
N VAL A 128 -8.61 12.01 8.30
CA VAL A 128 -9.65 11.27 9.06
C VAL A 128 -10.03 11.97 10.38
N ARG A 129 -9.10 12.69 11.02
CA ARG A 129 -9.36 13.45 12.26
C ARG A 129 -9.79 14.89 12.04
N GLY A 130 -10.20 15.26 10.81
CA GLY A 130 -10.52 16.65 10.46
C GLY A 130 -9.29 17.57 10.48
N GLU A 131 -8.09 16.99 10.44
CA GLU A 131 -6.82 17.71 10.43
C GLU A 131 -6.78 18.70 9.27
N ARG A 132 -6.43 19.95 9.58
CA ARG A 132 -6.16 20.97 8.58
C ARG A 132 -4.67 20.95 8.25
N ARG A 133 -4.34 21.06 6.97
CA ARG A 133 -2.96 21.15 6.48
C ARG A 133 -2.45 22.59 6.59
N GLU A 134 -2.47 23.12 7.80
CA GLU A 134 -2.03 24.48 8.12
C GLU A 134 -1.08 24.48 9.32
N PHE A 135 -0.24 25.51 9.41
CA PHE A 135 0.54 25.75 10.61
C PHE A 135 -0.39 26.23 11.72
N THR A 136 -0.24 25.66 12.90
CA THR A 136 -0.89 26.11 14.11
C THR A 136 0.12 26.80 15.01
N GLU A 137 -0.35 27.76 15.80
CA GLU A 137 0.45 28.45 16.81
C GLU A 137 0.04 27.95 18.19
N ASP A 138 1.01 27.57 19.02
CA ASP A 138 0.75 27.21 20.41
C ASP A 138 0.62 28.45 21.31
N GLU A 139 0.22 28.25 22.57
CA GLU A 139 0.05 29.33 23.56
C GLU A 139 1.36 30.13 23.82
N SER A 140 2.52 29.59 23.42
CA SER A 140 3.83 30.24 23.52
C SER A 140 4.23 30.99 22.25
N GLY A 141 3.36 31.09 21.25
CA GLY A 141 3.63 31.75 19.97
C GLY A 141 4.49 30.92 19.01
N LYS A 142 4.74 29.63 19.29
CA LYS A 142 5.54 28.78 18.40
C LYS A 142 4.65 28.15 17.34
N GLN A 143 5.04 28.38 16.09
CA GLN A 143 4.38 27.78 14.94
C GLN A 143 4.84 26.35 14.72
N ARG A 144 3.88 25.45 14.46
CA ARG A 144 4.10 24.04 14.20
C ARG A 144 3.18 23.53 13.10
N PHE A 145 3.66 22.57 12.32
CA PHE A 145 2.83 21.80 11.41
C PHE A 145 2.63 20.40 11.99
N GLY A 146 1.47 20.13 12.59
CA GLY A 146 1.30 18.93 13.41
C GLY A 146 2.37 18.85 14.51
N ASN A 147 3.24 17.85 14.44
CA ASN A 147 4.33 17.67 15.41
C ASN A 147 5.64 18.40 15.04
N TYR A 148 5.76 18.96 13.84
CA TYR A 148 6.99 19.59 13.36
C TYR A 148 7.07 21.06 13.78
N GLY A 149 8.14 21.47 14.46
CA GLY A 149 8.49 22.90 14.52
C GLY A 149 8.99 23.39 13.15
N ILE A 150 9.02 24.72 12.93
CA ILE A 150 9.47 25.31 11.65
C ILE A 150 10.81 24.74 11.16
N ALA A 151 11.82 24.68 12.03
CA ALA A 151 13.15 24.21 11.63
C ALA A 151 13.17 22.70 11.27
N GLU A 152 12.34 21.90 11.92
CA GLU A 152 12.18 20.47 11.62
C GLU A 152 11.40 20.28 10.32
N TRP A 153 10.43 21.14 10.06
CA TRP A 153 9.67 21.15 8.80
C TRP A 153 10.56 21.44 7.58
N GLU A 154 11.43 22.44 7.68
CA GLU A 154 12.36 22.75 6.59
C GLU A 154 13.38 21.61 6.36
N LYS A 155 13.86 20.98 7.43
CA LYS A 155 14.71 19.78 7.31
C LYS A 155 13.96 18.63 6.63
N PHE A 156 12.70 18.42 6.98
CA PHE A 156 11.87 17.39 6.37
C PHE A 156 11.66 17.63 4.87
N LYS A 157 11.37 18.87 4.45
CA LYS A 157 11.28 19.21 3.02
C LYS A 157 12.60 19.02 2.28
N ALA A 158 13.72 19.40 2.89
CA ALA A 158 15.04 19.20 2.30
C ALA A 158 15.37 17.71 2.14
N ASP A 159 15.03 16.89 3.14
CA ASP A 159 15.19 15.43 3.09
C ASP A 159 14.34 14.81 1.97
N LEU A 160 13.07 15.21 1.86
CA LEU A 160 12.20 14.77 0.75
C LEU A 160 12.82 15.12 -0.61
N ALA A 161 13.31 16.36 -0.79
CA ALA A 161 13.92 16.78 -2.05
C ALA A 161 15.19 15.97 -2.39
N GLN A 162 15.98 15.59 -1.39
CA GLN A 162 17.24 14.87 -1.59
C GLN A 162 17.05 13.36 -1.77
N ASN A 163 16.21 12.76 -0.93
CA ASN A 163 16.10 11.30 -0.76
C ASN A 163 14.80 10.72 -1.32
N GLY A 164 13.86 11.57 -1.71
CA GLY A 164 12.52 11.17 -2.10
C GLY A 164 11.64 10.82 -0.90
N MET A 165 10.46 10.29 -1.16
CA MET A 165 9.52 9.88 -0.11
C MET A 165 9.73 8.41 0.25
N ALA A 166 10.06 8.14 1.51
CA ALA A 166 10.28 6.79 2.01
C ALA A 166 8.98 6.00 2.23
N GLU A 167 7.94 6.68 2.72
CA GLU A 167 6.68 6.06 3.13
C GLU A 167 5.49 6.65 2.36
N PRO A 168 4.62 5.84 1.74
CA PRO A 168 3.50 6.34 0.96
C PRO A 168 2.43 7.01 1.83
N VAL A 169 1.64 7.88 1.22
CA VAL A 169 0.39 8.37 1.81
C VAL A 169 -0.59 7.18 1.93
N THR A 170 -1.27 7.02 3.05
CA THR A 170 -2.33 6.01 3.18
C THR A 170 -3.70 6.65 3.03
N ILE A 171 -4.51 6.13 2.12
CA ILE A 171 -5.89 6.53 1.87
C ILE A 171 -6.77 5.32 2.20
N ASN A 172 -7.70 5.48 3.13
CA ASN A 172 -8.70 4.45 3.42
C ASN A 172 -10.03 4.87 2.82
N ILE A 173 -10.71 3.89 2.24
CA ILE A 173 -12.01 4.09 1.61
C ILE A 173 -12.97 3.05 2.15
N ASP A 174 -13.96 3.53 2.89
CA ASP A 174 -15.04 2.73 3.46
C ASP A 174 -16.32 2.93 2.65
N VAL A 175 -17.11 1.86 2.49
CA VAL A 175 -18.39 1.97 1.78
C VAL A 175 -19.28 3.02 2.45
N GLY A 176 -19.74 3.97 1.63
CA GLY A 176 -20.68 5.03 2.04
C GLY A 176 -20.05 6.16 2.85
N GLU A 177 -18.72 6.21 2.98
CA GLU A 177 -18.01 7.30 3.63
C GLU A 177 -17.25 8.19 2.64
N GLU A 178 -16.89 9.39 3.10
CA GLU A 178 -16.02 10.30 2.34
C GLU A 178 -14.60 9.73 2.27
N VAL A 179 -13.98 9.81 1.07
CA VAL A 179 -12.59 9.38 0.89
C VAL A 179 -11.67 10.32 1.68
N CYS A 180 -10.92 9.76 2.63
CA CYS A 180 -10.05 10.54 3.51
C CYS A 180 -8.61 10.05 3.48
N VAL A 181 -7.68 10.97 3.73
CA VAL A 181 -6.28 10.63 3.99
C VAL A 181 -6.19 10.09 5.43
N TYR A 182 -5.84 8.82 5.55
CA TYR A 182 -5.65 8.15 6.83
C TYR A 182 -4.30 8.50 7.45
N GLU A 183 -3.25 8.54 6.63
CA GLU A 183 -1.89 8.88 7.06
C GLU A 183 -1.14 9.63 5.96
N GLY A 184 -0.26 10.56 6.33
CA GLY A 184 0.60 11.27 5.38
C GLY A 184 0.13 12.67 4.97
N ASN A 185 -0.78 13.31 5.73
CA ASN A 185 -1.18 14.70 5.46
C ASN A 185 0.00 15.67 5.41
N HIS A 186 0.98 15.47 6.29
CA HIS A 186 2.23 16.25 6.29
C HIS A 186 3.10 15.98 5.07
N ARG A 187 3.14 14.75 4.56
CA ARG A 187 3.83 14.38 3.31
C ARG A 187 3.21 15.09 2.10
N ILE A 188 1.89 15.13 2.02
CA ILE A 188 1.17 15.84 0.95
C ILE A 188 1.45 17.35 1.01
N GLN A 189 1.40 17.94 2.21
CA GLN A 189 1.66 19.37 2.36
C GLN A 189 3.10 19.74 2.02
N ALA A 190 4.08 18.93 2.44
CA ALA A 190 5.47 19.14 2.08
C ALA A 190 5.66 19.03 0.56
N ALA A 191 5.05 18.03 -0.08
CA ALA A 191 5.07 17.87 -1.53
C ALA A 191 4.49 19.10 -2.26
N LEU A 192 3.35 19.64 -1.79
CA LEU A 192 2.76 20.88 -2.33
C LEU A 192 3.68 22.10 -2.20
N GLN A 193 4.44 22.20 -1.10
CA GLN A 193 5.37 23.31 -0.86
C GLN A 193 6.74 23.13 -1.53
N SER A 194 7.02 21.96 -2.07
CA SER A 194 8.28 21.59 -2.71
C SER A 194 8.14 21.38 -4.21
N ASP A 195 7.05 21.86 -4.82
CA ASP A 195 6.73 21.75 -6.26
C ASP A 195 6.71 20.30 -6.78
N TRP A 196 6.31 19.34 -5.94
CA TRP A 196 6.09 17.97 -6.38
C TRP A 196 4.74 17.88 -7.10
N ASN A 197 4.76 17.26 -8.28
CA ASN A 197 3.58 16.98 -9.09
C ASN A 197 2.90 15.67 -8.69
N VAL A 198 3.68 14.69 -8.24
CA VAL A 198 3.17 13.35 -7.84
C VAL A 198 3.73 12.89 -6.49
N ILE A 199 3.05 11.92 -5.89
CA ILE A 199 3.40 11.31 -4.61
C ILE A 199 2.96 9.84 -4.57
N ALA A 200 3.70 9.02 -3.82
CA ALA A 200 3.33 7.63 -3.58
C ALA A 200 2.10 7.55 -2.66
N ALA A 201 1.14 6.68 -3.00
CA ALA A 201 -0.01 6.41 -2.16
C ALA A 201 -0.39 4.92 -2.14
N ASP A 202 -0.78 4.45 -0.96
CA ASP A 202 -1.45 3.19 -0.70
C ASP A 202 -2.94 3.47 -0.49
N ILE A 203 -3.77 3.01 -1.43
CA ILE A 203 -5.23 3.13 -1.36
C ILE A 203 -5.81 1.79 -0.89
N ARG A 204 -6.56 1.82 0.20
CA ARG A 204 -7.15 0.63 0.85
C ARG A 204 -8.65 0.73 0.82
N TYR A 205 -9.29 -0.24 0.21
CA TYR A 205 -10.75 -0.33 0.10
C TYR A 205 -11.26 -1.33 1.11
N TYR A 206 -12.25 -0.92 1.90
CA TYR A 206 -12.89 -1.75 2.91
C TYR A 206 -14.35 -2.03 2.56
N GLY A 207 -14.78 -3.27 2.76
CA GLY A 207 -16.15 -3.70 2.55
C GLY A 207 -16.62 -3.60 1.10
N HIS A 208 -15.74 -3.83 0.11
CA HIS A 208 -16.00 -3.65 -1.32
C HIS A 208 -16.26 -2.21 -1.76
N ALA A 209 -15.64 -1.23 -1.07
CA ALA A 209 -15.74 0.18 -1.47
C ALA A 209 -15.23 0.46 -2.89
N GLU A 210 -14.36 -0.37 -3.44
CA GLU A 210 -13.90 -0.23 -4.83
C GLU A 210 -15.06 -0.23 -5.84
N THR A 211 -16.16 -0.94 -5.55
CA THR A 211 -17.30 -1.05 -6.46
C THR A 211 -18.13 0.23 -6.54
N THR A 212 -17.89 1.21 -5.66
CA THR A 212 -18.57 2.50 -5.69
C THR A 212 -17.91 3.49 -6.65
N PHE A 213 -16.75 3.13 -7.21
CA PHE A 213 -16.01 3.95 -8.18
C PHE A 213 -16.22 3.40 -9.59
N GLU A 214 -16.37 4.30 -10.55
CA GLU A 214 -16.38 3.93 -11.96
C GLU A 214 -15.03 3.29 -12.33
N GLY A 215 -15.09 2.12 -12.99
CA GLY A 215 -13.88 1.33 -13.28
C GLY A 215 -13.26 0.62 -12.07
N GLY A 216 -13.95 0.59 -10.93
CA GLY A 216 -13.54 -0.18 -9.75
C GLY A 216 -12.32 0.38 -9.01
N SER A 217 -11.95 1.64 -9.24
CA SER A 217 -10.75 2.25 -8.66
C SER A 217 -10.89 3.77 -8.52
N PHE A 218 -10.61 4.25 -7.32
CA PHE A 218 -10.48 5.67 -7.02
C PHE A 218 -9.38 6.34 -7.84
N PHE A 219 -8.21 5.67 -7.96
CA PHE A 219 -7.10 6.19 -8.74
C PHE A 219 -7.47 6.34 -10.21
N ARG A 220 -8.04 5.30 -10.84
CA ARG A 220 -8.45 5.36 -12.25
C ARG A 220 -9.49 6.45 -12.49
N GLN A 221 -10.48 6.58 -11.59
CA GLN A 221 -11.50 7.62 -11.72
C GLN A 221 -10.91 9.03 -11.61
N ILE A 222 -9.93 9.25 -10.72
CA ILE A 222 -9.20 10.52 -10.63
C ILE A 222 -8.45 10.82 -11.91
N MET A 223 -7.71 9.84 -12.43
CA MET A 223 -6.91 10.02 -13.64
C MET A 223 -7.78 10.37 -14.84
N ALA A 224 -8.91 9.68 -15.02
CA ALA A 224 -9.88 9.99 -16.08
C ALA A 224 -10.42 11.43 -15.97
N ARG A 225 -10.79 11.89 -14.77
CA ARG A 225 -11.26 13.28 -14.56
C ARG A 225 -10.21 14.33 -14.86
N LEU A 226 -8.94 14.04 -14.54
CA LEU A 226 -7.83 14.95 -14.84
C LEU A 226 -7.52 15.02 -16.34
N GLU A 227 -7.68 13.91 -17.06
CA GLU A 227 -7.56 13.87 -18.53
C GLU A 227 -8.69 14.65 -19.20
N GLU A 228 -9.93 14.49 -18.74
CA GLU A 228 -11.09 15.24 -19.23
C GLU A 228 -10.97 16.76 -18.99
N GLY A 229 -10.46 17.16 -17.82
CA GLY A 229 -10.21 18.56 -17.48
C GLY A 229 -9.13 19.23 -18.33
N ASN A 230 -8.19 18.45 -18.86
CA ASN A 230 -7.10 18.90 -19.72
C ASN A 230 -7.43 18.83 -21.23
N ALA A 231 -8.58 18.27 -21.61
CA ALA A 231 -9.02 18.28 -22.99
C ALA A 231 -9.28 19.74 -23.44
N PRO A 232 -8.74 20.18 -24.59
CA PRO A 232 -9.02 21.52 -25.10
C PRO A 232 -10.53 21.64 -25.32
N LYS A 233 -11.18 22.57 -24.60
CA LYS A 233 -12.58 22.91 -24.85
C LYS A 233 -12.69 23.32 -26.32
N VAL A 234 -13.23 22.42 -27.15
CA VAL A 234 -13.60 22.75 -28.52
C VAL A 234 -14.65 23.84 -28.40
N SER A 235 -14.23 25.08 -28.61
CA SER A 235 -15.10 26.24 -28.69
C SER A 235 -16.13 25.95 -29.78
N SER A 236 -17.36 25.63 -29.37
CA SER A 236 -18.50 25.64 -30.27
C SER A 236 -18.78 27.09 -30.64
N ALA A 237 -18.01 27.63 -31.58
CA ALA A 237 -18.36 28.85 -32.26
C ALA A 237 -19.71 28.59 -32.95
N ARG A 238 -20.78 29.14 -32.38
CA ARG A 238 -22.08 29.16 -33.04
C ARG A 238 -21.90 29.84 -34.40
N PRO A 239 -22.43 29.27 -35.50
CA PRO A 239 -22.46 29.99 -36.76
C PRO A 239 -23.36 31.22 -36.57
N ARG A 240 -22.80 32.41 -36.82
CA ARG A 240 -23.61 33.62 -36.96
C ARG A 240 -24.50 33.41 -38.20
N MET A 241 -25.82 33.38 -37.98
CA MET A 241 -26.80 33.67 -39.02
C MET A 241 -26.78 35.16 -39.34
#